data_AF-W2L898-F1
#
_entry.id   AF-W2L898-F1
#
_cell.length_a   1.000
_cell.length_b   1.000
_cell.length_c   1.000
_cell.angle_alpha   90.00
_cell.angle_beta   90.00
_cell.angle_gamma   90.00
#
_symmetry.space_group_name_H-M   'P 1'
#
loop_
_entity.id
_entity.type
_entity.pdbx_description
1 polymer ?
#
loop_
_entity_poly.entity_id
_entity_poly.type
_entity_poly.pdbx_seq_one_letter_code
_entity_poly.pdbx_strand_id
1 'polypeptide(L)'
;MLRSTGKVALKMIDIGANLTDPVFTGLYRGKQKHEVTCHGSEGLFISLHALTCCCFLAIQSDLTAILARAKTFGVDKIIVTGGNLEESHKALQLAKDHEGNGLPQLFSTVGVHPTRCSEFEANGKDPDTYFAELLAVCEQGQKEGKVVAIGECGLDYDRLEFCDKATQLKYFEKQFQLGELTKLPLFLHNRNTGGDFYDMISKNRSRFSNGVVHSFTGEKEEMLKLVELGLYIGELLKD
;
A
#
# COMPACT_ATOMS: atom_id res chain seq x y z
N MET A 1 -29.89 -37.34 -5.10
CA MET A 1 -28.49 -36.90 -4.93
C MET A 1 -28.23 -35.73 -5.87
N LEU A 2 -28.40 -34.50 -5.38
CA LEU A 2 -28.03 -33.30 -6.13
C LEU A 2 -26.51 -33.13 -6.04
N ARG A 3 -25.83 -33.17 -7.18
CA ARG A 3 -24.39 -32.90 -7.27
C ARG A 3 -24.19 -31.42 -6.96
N SER A 4 -23.58 -31.14 -5.81
CA SER A 4 -22.94 -29.88 -5.50
C SER A 4 -21.90 -29.59 -6.59
N THR A 5 -22.22 -28.67 -7.51
CA THR A 5 -21.20 -28.02 -8.33
C THR A 5 -20.45 -27.07 -7.41
N GLY A 6 -19.41 -27.57 -6.75
CA GLY A 6 -18.52 -26.77 -5.92
C GLY A 6 -17.88 -25.70 -6.80
N LYS A 7 -18.42 -24.47 -6.76
CA LYS A 7 -17.69 -23.29 -7.23
C LYS A 7 -16.44 -23.20 -6.38
N VAL A 8 -15.27 -23.35 -7.00
CA VAL A 8 -14.00 -23.00 -6.36
C VAL A 8 -14.10 -21.50 -6.05
N ALA A 9 -14.21 -21.16 -4.77
CA ALA A 9 -14.16 -19.76 -4.36
C ALA A 9 -12.79 -19.21 -4.72
N LEU A 10 -12.73 -18.21 -5.61
CA LEU A 10 -11.50 -17.51 -5.93
C LEU A 10 -10.97 -16.86 -4.65
N LYS A 11 -9.71 -17.14 -4.31
CA LYS A 11 -9.01 -16.48 -3.22
C LYS A 11 -8.31 -15.25 -3.77
N MET A 12 -8.66 -14.08 -3.25
CA MET A 12 -8.11 -12.80 -3.68
C MET A 12 -7.16 -12.24 -2.62
N ILE A 13 -6.12 -11.52 -3.08
CA ILE A 13 -5.20 -10.75 -2.25
C ILE A 13 -5.31 -9.29 -2.71
N ASP A 14 -5.70 -8.41 -1.80
CA ASP A 14 -5.62 -6.96 -2.03
C ASP A 14 -4.21 -6.49 -1.63
N ILE A 15 -3.48 -5.88 -2.56
CA ILE A 15 -2.07 -5.52 -2.37
C ILE A 15 -1.87 -4.04 -2.02
N GLY A 16 -2.92 -3.21 -2.00
CA GLY A 16 -2.78 -1.74 -1.90
C GLY A 16 -3.92 -1.06 -1.13
N ALA A 17 -4.21 -1.54 0.08
CA ALA A 17 -5.31 -1.01 0.88
C ALA A 17 -4.84 0.06 1.88
N ASN A 18 -5.37 1.28 1.74
CA ASN A 18 -5.05 2.41 2.63
C ASN A 18 -5.90 2.39 3.91
N LEU A 19 -5.97 1.27 4.63
CA LEU A 19 -6.88 1.09 5.77
C LEU A 19 -6.60 1.99 6.98
N THR A 20 -5.49 2.72 6.97
CA THR A 20 -5.16 3.75 7.96
C THR A 20 -5.80 5.10 7.67
N ASP A 21 -6.45 5.28 6.51
CA ASP A 21 -7.13 6.51 6.14
C ASP A 21 -8.32 6.79 7.09
N PRO A 22 -8.48 8.03 7.60
CA PRO A 22 -9.58 8.38 8.49
C PRO A 22 -10.99 8.14 7.92
N VAL A 23 -11.14 8.03 6.60
CA VAL A 23 -12.40 7.63 5.94
C VAL A 23 -12.90 6.28 6.46
N PHE A 24 -12.00 5.33 6.75
CA PHE A 24 -12.35 4.00 7.27
C PHE A 24 -12.85 4.03 8.72
N THR A 25 -12.61 5.12 9.45
CA THR A 25 -13.11 5.36 10.81
C THR A 25 -14.27 6.36 10.84
N GLY A 26 -14.80 6.76 9.67
CA GLY A 26 -15.94 7.66 9.56
C GLY A 26 -15.60 9.15 9.62
N LEU A 27 -14.32 9.51 9.58
CA LEU A 27 -13.84 10.88 9.59
C LEU A 27 -13.57 11.39 8.16
N TYR A 28 -14.39 12.33 7.70
CA TYR A 28 -14.28 12.90 6.35
C TYR A 28 -13.96 14.39 6.45
N ARG A 29 -12.84 14.81 5.85
CA ARG A 29 -12.37 16.22 5.90
C ARG A 29 -12.33 16.77 7.34
N GLY A 30 -11.88 15.96 8.28
CA GLY A 30 -11.78 16.32 9.71
C GLY A 30 -13.12 16.38 10.45
N LYS A 31 -14.24 15.94 9.86
CA LYS A 31 -15.55 15.89 10.51
C LYS A 31 -16.05 14.45 10.61
N GLN A 32 -16.51 14.05 11.79
CA GLN A 32 -17.21 12.76 11.95
C GLN A 32 -18.51 12.82 11.15
N LYS A 33 -18.68 11.92 10.19
CA LYS A 33 -19.89 11.87 9.33
C LYS A 33 -20.81 10.70 9.65
N HIS A 34 -20.28 9.64 10.24
CA HIS A 34 -21.01 8.43 10.58
C HIS A 34 -20.64 7.95 11.97
N GLU A 35 -21.63 7.51 12.75
CA GLU A 35 -21.41 6.72 13.96
C GLU A 35 -21.29 5.24 13.58
N VAL A 36 -20.44 4.51 14.29
CA VAL A 36 -20.20 3.06 14.12
C VAL A 36 -21.51 2.29 14.29
N THR A 37 -22.22 2.01 13.21
CA THR A 37 -23.49 1.27 13.26
C THR A 37 -23.63 0.31 12.06
N CYS A 38 -23.93 -0.95 12.37
CA CYS A 38 -24.07 -2.07 11.43
C CYS A 38 -25.49 -2.14 10.84
N HIS A 39 -25.73 -1.68 9.60
CA HIS A 39 -27.00 -1.92 8.88
C HIS A 39 -26.75 -2.32 7.42
N GLY A 40 -26.73 -3.63 7.16
CA GLY A 40 -26.38 -4.22 5.87
C GLY A 40 -27.27 -3.72 4.73
N SER A 41 -26.66 -3.32 3.63
CA SER A 41 -27.34 -3.21 2.33
C SER A 41 -26.44 -3.77 1.24
N GLU A 42 -27.07 -4.54 0.35
CA GLU A 42 -26.44 -5.27 -0.74
C GLU A 42 -26.21 -4.34 -1.93
N GLY A 43 -24.98 -4.32 -2.46
CA GLY A 43 -24.60 -3.59 -3.66
C GLY A 43 -23.34 -4.19 -4.27
N LEU A 44 -23.43 -4.54 -5.56
CA LEU A 44 -22.47 -5.33 -6.33
C LEU A 44 -21.65 -4.40 -7.25
N PHE A 45 -20.32 -4.27 -7.06
CA PHE A 45 -19.38 -3.79 -8.09
C PHE A 45 -17.95 -4.29 -7.82
N ILE A 46 -17.23 -4.64 -8.89
CA ILE A 46 -15.88 -5.23 -8.90
C ILE A 46 -14.86 -4.13 -9.18
N SER A 47 -13.85 -3.94 -8.31
CA SER A 47 -12.55 -3.38 -8.70
C SER A 47 -11.49 -3.62 -7.62
N LEU A 48 -10.29 -3.98 -8.09
CA LEU A 48 -9.12 -4.46 -7.32
C LEU A 48 -8.38 -3.35 -6.52
N HIS A 49 -8.96 -2.15 -6.42
CA HIS A 49 -8.61 -1.09 -5.46
C HIS A 49 -9.86 -0.44 -4.83
N ALA A 50 -11.07 -0.81 -5.29
CA ALA A 50 -12.32 -0.18 -4.87
C ALA A 50 -12.94 -0.83 -3.62
N LEU A 51 -12.46 -1.99 -3.19
CA LEU A 51 -12.96 -2.62 -1.96
C LEU A 51 -12.65 -1.81 -0.70
N THR A 52 -11.68 -0.89 -0.78
CA THR A 52 -11.39 0.07 0.28
C THR A 52 -11.62 1.52 -0.16
N CYS A 53 -11.31 1.92 -1.40
CA CYS A 53 -11.23 3.36 -1.69
C CYS A 53 -12.56 4.08 -2.03
N CYS A 54 -13.56 3.49 -2.69
CA CYS A 54 -14.74 4.27 -3.15
C CYS A 54 -15.95 3.39 -3.48
N CYS A 55 -16.82 3.12 -2.50
CA CYS A 55 -18.24 2.85 -2.80
C CYS A 55 -19.06 4.07 -2.35
N PHE A 56 -19.22 5.04 -3.24
CA PHE A 56 -20.20 6.10 -3.09
C PHE A 56 -21.59 5.47 -2.85
N LEU A 57 -22.27 5.94 -1.80
CA LEU A 57 -23.62 5.56 -1.31
C LEU A 57 -23.62 4.36 -0.32
N ALA A 58 -23.67 4.71 0.97
CA ALA A 58 -23.84 3.85 2.15
C ALA A 58 -22.61 3.04 2.65
N ILE A 59 -21.48 3.71 2.89
CA ILE A 59 -20.35 3.08 3.60
C ILE A 59 -20.60 3.16 5.11
N GLN A 60 -20.94 2.02 5.72
CA GLN A 60 -20.86 1.86 7.17
C GLN A 60 -19.43 2.14 7.65
N SER A 61 -19.28 3.03 8.63
CA SER A 61 -18.03 3.28 9.34
C SER A 61 -17.77 2.17 10.36
N ASP A 62 -17.17 1.07 9.91
CA ASP A 62 -16.55 0.06 10.76
C ASP A 62 -15.59 -0.76 9.89
N LEU A 63 -14.30 -0.68 10.21
CA LEU A 63 -13.28 -1.47 9.54
C LEU A 63 -13.60 -2.97 9.60
N THR A 64 -14.14 -3.45 10.72
CA THR A 64 -14.58 -4.83 10.90
C THR A 64 -15.64 -5.21 9.87
N ALA A 65 -16.64 -4.33 9.66
CA ALA A 65 -17.69 -4.56 8.69
C ALA A 65 -17.16 -4.52 7.24
N ILE A 66 -16.19 -3.66 6.94
CA ILE A 66 -15.52 -3.59 5.64
C ILE A 66 -14.77 -4.90 5.36
N LEU A 67 -13.98 -5.36 6.33
CA LEU A 67 -13.23 -6.61 6.26
C LEU A 67 -14.17 -7.83 6.14
N ALA A 68 -15.29 -7.83 6.87
CA ALA A 68 -16.31 -8.88 6.75
C ALA A 68 -16.91 -8.94 5.34
N ARG A 69 -17.24 -7.78 4.74
CA ARG A 69 -17.69 -7.73 3.34
C ARG A 69 -16.61 -8.21 2.38
N ALA A 70 -15.36 -7.77 2.55
CA ALA A 70 -14.25 -8.25 1.72
C ALA A 70 -14.13 -9.78 1.78
N LYS A 71 -14.30 -10.37 2.97
CA LYS A 71 -14.29 -11.83 3.15
C LYS A 71 -15.43 -12.53 2.41
N THR A 72 -16.64 -11.98 2.39
CA THR A 72 -17.77 -12.57 1.63
C THR A 72 -17.54 -12.56 0.12
N PHE A 73 -16.69 -11.66 -0.38
CA PHE A 73 -16.25 -11.61 -1.78
C PHE A 73 -14.97 -12.42 -2.07
N GLY A 74 -14.46 -13.19 -1.10
CA GLY A 74 -13.30 -14.08 -1.31
C GLY A 74 -11.94 -13.42 -1.10
N VAL A 75 -11.87 -12.21 -0.54
CA VAL A 75 -10.60 -11.61 -0.11
C VAL A 75 -10.08 -12.35 1.11
N ASP A 76 -8.93 -13.00 0.95
CA ASP A 76 -8.30 -13.80 2.00
C ASP A 76 -7.17 -13.03 2.70
N LYS A 77 -6.50 -12.12 1.99
CA LYS A 77 -5.38 -11.32 2.51
C LYS A 77 -5.44 -9.89 1.99
N ILE A 78 -4.96 -8.96 2.80
CA ILE A 78 -4.88 -7.54 2.47
C ILE A 78 -3.51 -7.01 2.95
N ILE A 79 -2.84 -6.25 2.11
CA ILE A 79 -1.62 -5.52 2.46
C ILE A 79 -2.00 -4.05 2.73
N VAL A 80 -1.75 -3.59 3.95
CA VAL A 80 -2.01 -2.25 4.42
C VAL A 80 -0.80 -1.35 4.16
N THR A 81 -1.01 -0.29 3.40
CA THR A 81 0.08 0.59 2.98
C THR A 81 0.48 1.56 4.09
N GLY A 82 1.78 1.64 4.37
CA GLY A 82 2.39 2.72 5.15
C GLY A 82 3.08 3.74 4.24
N GLY A 83 2.74 5.02 4.35
CA GLY A 83 3.32 6.11 3.52
C GLY A 83 4.35 6.99 4.24
N ASN A 84 4.61 6.75 5.52
CA ASN A 84 5.65 7.37 6.34
C ASN A 84 5.89 6.53 7.60
N LEU A 85 6.80 6.95 8.48
CA LEU A 85 7.11 6.23 9.71
C LEU A 85 5.89 6.05 10.64
N GLU A 86 5.09 7.09 10.85
CA GLU A 86 3.90 7.04 11.72
C GLU A 86 2.84 6.07 11.16
N GLU A 87 2.56 6.16 9.86
CA GLU A 87 1.62 5.30 9.16
C GLU A 87 2.13 3.85 9.09
N SER A 88 3.44 3.65 8.97
CA SER A 88 4.05 2.31 9.02
C SER A 88 3.81 1.62 10.37
N HIS A 89 3.96 2.36 11.48
CA HIS A 89 3.60 1.85 12.81
C HIS A 89 2.11 1.53 12.93
N LYS A 90 1.24 2.42 12.44
CA LYS A 90 -0.22 2.21 12.45
C LYS A 90 -0.62 1.00 11.61
N ALA A 91 -0.06 0.84 10.42
CA ALA A 91 -0.33 -0.29 9.52
C ALA A 91 0.12 -1.62 10.15
N LEU A 92 1.31 -1.65 10.75
CA LEU A 92 1.80 -2.83 11.49
C LEU A 92 0.88 -3.17 12.67
N GLN A 93 0.51 -2.18 13.49
CA GLN A 93 -0.38 -2.41 14.62
C GLN A 93 -1.74 -2.94 14.16
N LEU A 94 -2.31 -2.34 13.11
CA LEU A 94 -3.57 -2.78 12.55
C LEU A 94 -3.52 -4.23 12.07
N ALA A 95 -2.40 -4.64 11.46
CA ALA A 95 -2.18 -5.99 10.98
C ALA A 95 -2.12 -7.04 12.12
N LYS A 96 -1.68 -6.61 13.31
CA LYS A 96 -1.63 -7.44 14.52
C LYS A 96 -3.00 -7.56 15.18
N ASP A 97 -3.71 -6.45 15.30
CA ASP A 97 -5.01 -6.39 15.99
C ASP A 97 -6.09 -7.26 15.32
N HIS A 98 -5.94 -7.56 14.02
CA HIS A 98 -6.88 -8.34 13.23
C HIS A 98 -6.45 -9.79 12.98
N GLU A 99 -5.48 -10.31 13.73
CA GLU A 99 -5.04 -11.70 13.61
C GLU A 99 -6.06 -12.68 14.21
N GLY A 100 -6.37 -13.75 13.47
CA GLY A 100 -7.15 -14.89 14.01
C GLY A 100 -8.65 -14.63 14.24
N ASN A 101 -9.20 -13.49 13.82
CA ASN A 101 -10.60 -13.10 14.04
C ASN A 101 -11.60 -13.62 12.99
N GLY A 102 -11.15 -14.45 12.04
CA GLY A 102 -11.98 -14.97 10.94
C GLY A 102 -12.18 -14.02 9.74
N LEU A 103 -11.60 -12.82 9.79
CA LEU A 103 -11.60 -11.83 8.70
C LEU A 103 -10.37 -12.05 7.78
N PRO A 104 -10.20 -11.26 6.69
CA PRO A 104 -9.01 -11.34 5.84
C PRO A 104 -7.74 -11.09 6.67
N GLN A 105 -6.68 -11.84 6.40
CA GLN A 105 -5.40 -11.64 7.08
C GLN A 105 -4.77 -10.32 6.61
N LEU A 106 -4.38 -9.49 7.56
CA LEU A 106 -3.74 -8.23 7.28
C LEU A 106 -2.21 -8.37 7.36
N PHE A 107 -1.55 -7.75 6.40
CA PHE A 107 -0.10 -7.51 6.34
C PHE A 107 0.13 -6.02 6.15
N SER A 108 1.37 -5.56 6.23
CA SER A 108 1.70 -4.16 6.03
C SER A 108 2.97 -3.95 5.20
N THR A 109 3.10 -2.73 4.68
CA THR A 109 4.33 -2.22 4.10
C THR A 109 4.99 -1.22 5.06
N VAL A 110 6.29 -0.97 4.87
CA VAL A 110 7.02 0.09 5.57
C VAL A 110 7.81 0.90 4.55
N GLY A 111 7.60 2.22 4.54
CA GLY A 111 8.25 3.09 3.57
C GLY A 111 7.84 4.55 3.74
N VAL A 112 8.32 5.38 2.82
CA VAL A 112 8.04 6.80 2.75
C VAL A 112 7.60 7.15 1.33
N HIS A 113 6.35 7.59 1.24
CA HIS A 113 5.72 8.02 0.00
C HIS A 113 6.44 9.24 -0.57
N PRO A 114 6.54 9.43 -1.90
CA PRO A 114 7.19 10.60 -2.51
C PRO A 114 6.75 11.94 -1.91
N THR A 115 5.46 12.11 -1.62
CA THR A 115 4.92 13.35 -1.02
C THR A 115 5.31 13.58 0.45
N ARG A 116 5.94 12.60 1.10
CA ARG A 116 6.35 12.64 2.51
C ARG A 116 7.87 12.54 2.67
N CYS A 117 8.64 12.51 1.59
CA CYS A 117 10.11 12.38 1.65
C CYS A 117 10.81 13.52 2.41
N SER A 118 10.19 14.69 2.54
CA SER A 118 10.70 15.79 3.37
C SER A 118 10.77 15.44 4.87
N GLU A 119 10.06 14.42 5.34
CA GLU A 119 10.12 13.98 6.73
C GLU A 119 11.48 13.44 7.16
N PHE A 120 12.29 12.94 6.22
CA PHE A 120 13.67 12.54 6.52
C PHE A 120 14.52 13.70 7.04
N GLU A 121 14.15 14.96 6.72
CA GLU A 121 14.87 16.17 7.11
C GLU A 121 14.07 17.02 8.12
N ALA A 122 12.86 16.57 8.49
CA ALA A 122 11.97 17.34 9.34
C ALA A 122 12.37 17.29 10.82
N ASN A 123 11.95 18.32 11.56
CA ASN A 123 12.01 18.38 13.03
C ASN A 123 13.42 18.20 13.64
N GLY A 124 14.47 18.53 12.89
CA GLY A 124 15.86 18.45 13.38
C GLY A 124 16.37 17.02 13.58
N LYS A 125 15.62 16.01 13.11
CA LYS A 125 16.13 14.65 13.01
C LYS A 125 17.08 14.58 11.81
N ASP A 126 18.22 13.92 11.99
CA ASP A 126 19.06 13.60 10.85
C ASP A 126 18.42 12.46 10.02
N PRO A 127 18.66 12.42 8.70
CA PRO A 127 18.08 11.41 7.83
C PRO A 127 18.47 9.96 8.16
N ASP A 128 19.58 9.74 8.87
CA ASP A 128 20.02 8.40 9.24
C ASP A 128 19.28 7.89 10.47
N THR A 129 18.94 8.77 11.43
CA THR A 129 18.03 8.44 12.54
C THR A 129 16.65 8.05 12.02
N TYR A 130 16.05 8.83 11.10
CA TYR A 130 14.74 8.48 10.52
C TYR A 130 14.80 7.15 9.75
N PHE A 131 15.89 6.91 9.01
CA PHE A 131 16.14 5.63 8.34
C PHE A 131 16.26 4.46 9.32
N ALA A 132 16.98 4.64 10.43
CA ALA A 132 17.13 3.62 11.46
C ALA A 132 15.79 3.28 12.13
N GLU A 133 14.93 4.28 12.36
CA GLU A 133 13.57 4.08 12.86
C GLU A 133 12.73 3.23 11.88
N LEU A 134 12.75 3.55 10.58
CA LEU A 134 12.07 2.73 9.55
C LEU A 134 12.59 1.29 9.52
N LEU A 135 13.91 1.10 9.59
CA LEU A 135 14.52 -0.23 9.61
C LEU A 135 14.07 -1.03 10.84
N ALA A 136 14.00 -0.40 12.02
CA ALA A 136 13.51 -1.05 13.22
C ALA A 136 12.06 -1.53 13.09
N VAL A 137 11.18 -0.74 12.44
CA VAL A 137 9.79 -1.17 12.16
C VAL A 137 9.78 -2.36 11.19
N CYS A 138 10.63 -2.36 10.17
CA CYS A 138 10.76 -3.48 9.24
C CYS A 138 11.18 -4.77 9.98
N GLU A 139 12.25 -4.71 10.75
CA GLU A 139 12.79 -5.86 11.48
C GLU A 139 11.77 -6.43 12.48
N GLN A 140 11.08 -5.55 13.22
CA GLN A 140 10.00 -5.95 14.10
C GLN A 140 8.88 -6.64 13.32
N GLY A 141 8.37 -5.99 12.27
CA GLY A 141 7.25 -6.49 11.49
C GLY A 141 7.57 -7.78 10.74
N GLN A 142 8.81 -7.99 10.31
CA GLN A 142 9.27 -9.25 9.70
C GLN A 142 9.31 -10.37 10.72
N LYS A 143 9.82 -10.12 11.93
CA LYS A 143 9.83 -11.10 13.03
C LYS A 143 8.41 -11.53 13.42
N GLU A 144 7.47 -10.61 13.36
CA GLU A 144 6.05 -10.84 13.64
C GLU A 144 5.29 -11.41 12.42
N GLY A 145 5.92 -11.53 11.25
CA GLY A 145 5.31 -12.05 10.02
C GLY A 145 4.26 -11.12 9.39
N LYS A 146 4.29 -9.82 9.71
CA LYS A 146 3.30 -8.82 9.28
C LYS A 146 3.81 -7.86 8.21
N VAL A 147 5.10 -7.50 8.21
CA VAL A 147 5.67 -6.62 7.17
C VAL A 147 6.17 -7.46 6.00
N VAL A 148 5.65 -7.18 4.80
CA VAL A 148 5.86 -8.01 3.60
C VAL A 148 6.50 -7.27 2.42
N ALA A 149 6.60 -5.93 2.47
CA ALA A 149 7.22 -5.14 1.41
C ALA A 149 7.75 -3.80 1.96
N ILE A 150 8.73 -3.23 1.25
CA ILE A 150 9.18 -1.85 1.45
C ILE A 150 8.40 -0.94 0.52
N GLY A 151 7.74 0.05 1.08
CA GLY A 151 6.90 1.01 0.37
C GLY A 151 5.74 1.47 1.24
N GLU A 152 4.89 2.37 0.79
CA GLU A 152 4.89 2.95 -0.56
C GLU A 152 6.07 3.89 -0.78
N CYS A 153 6.86 3.67 -1.83
CA CYS A 153 8.03 4.49 -2.14
C CYS A 153 8.16 4.69 -3.66
N GLY A 154 8.75 5.80 -4.10
CA GLY A 154 8.85 6.08 -5.53
C GLY A 154 8.86 7.57 -5.82
N LEU A 155 8.24 7.97 -6.93
CA LEU A 155 8.24 9.33 -7.43
C LEU A 155 6.84 9.77 -7.88
N ASP A 156 6.43 10.98 -7.48
CA ASP A 156 5.17 11.61 -7.85
C ASP A 156 5.40 13.08 -8.23
N TYR A 157 5.42 13.36 -9.54
CA TYR A 157 5.66 14.71 -10.06
C TYR A 157 4.37 15.50 -10.27
N ASP A 158 3.19 14.90 -10.05
CA ASP A 158 1.92 15.63 -10.01
C ASP A 158 1.65 16.25 -8.63
N ARG A 159 2.52 15.99 -7.65
CA ARG A 159 2.37 16.39 -6.23
C ARG A 159 3.60 17.09 -5.66
N LEU A 160 4.34 17.82 -6.51
CA LEU A 160 5.57 18.51 -6.13
C LEU A 160 5.36 19.62 -5.08
N GLU A 161 4.13 20.07 -4.87
CA GLU A 161 3.77 21.00 -3.79
C GLU A 161 3.94 20.41 -2.39
N PHE A 162 3.97 19.08 -2.25
CA PHE A 162 4.18 18.40 -0.96
C PHE A 162 5.64 18.03 -0.72
N CYS A 163 6.37 17.67 -1.77
CA CYS A 163 7.79 17.36 -1.70
C CYS A 163 8.43 17.58 -3.07
N ASP A 164 9.50 18.37 -3.12
CA ASP A 164 10.16 18.71 -4.37
C ASP A 164 10.88 17.49 -5.00
N LYS A 165 11.10 17.56 -6.30
CA LYS A 165 11.70 16.49 -7.10
C LYS A 165 13.07 16.04 -6.58
N ALA A 166 13.91 16.97 -6.11
CA ALA A 166 15.26 16.62 -5.66
C ALA A 166 15.20 15.81 -4.36
N THR A 167 14.33 16.21 -3.44
CA THR A 167 14.07 15.49 -2.20
C THR A 167 13.48 14.10 -2.46
N GLN A 168 12.51 13.99 -3.37
CA GLN A 168 11.94 12.70 -3.77
C GLN A 168 13.00 11.74 -4.31
N LEU A 169 13.84 12.18 -5.27
CA LEU A 169 14.91 11.37 -5.85
C LEU A 169 15.91 10.90 -4.79
N LYS A 170 16.35 11.82 -3.92
CA LYS A 170 17.31 11.55 -2.85
C LYS A 170 16.81 10.47 -1.90
N TYR A 171 15.56 10.56 -1.46
CA TYR A 171 15.02 9.65 -0.46
C TYR A 171 14.38 8.39 -1.04
N PHE A 172 14.02 8.40 -2.34
CA PHE A 172 13.75 7.17 -3.06
C PHE A 172 15.02 6.30 -3.16
N GLU A 173 16.19 6.90 -3.48
CA GLU A 173 17.48 6.17 -3.49
C GLU A 173 17.75 5.46 -2.15
N LYS A 174 17.49 6.17 -1.04
CA LYS A 174 17.70 5.65 0.32
C LYS A 174 16.80 4.45 0.63
N GLN A 175 15.61 4.38 0.04
CA GLN A 175 14.69 3.27 0.27
C GLN A 175 15.09 1.97 -0.45
N PHE A 176 15.90 2.02 -1.51
CA PHE A 176 16.54 0.81 -2.04
C PHE A 176 17.49 0.18 -1.01
N GLN A 177 18.17 0.99 -0.19
CA GLN A 177 18.99 0.47 0.91
C GLN A 177 18.14 -0.28 1.94
N LEU A 178 16.92 0.19 2.21
CA LEU A 178 16.00 -0.48 3.12
C LEU A 178 15.56 -1.84 2.56
N GLY A 179 15.21 -1.91 1.27
CA GLY A 179 14.92 -3.18 0.58
C GLY A 179 16.11 -4.14 0.56
N GLU A 180 17.32 -3.61 0.36
CA GLU A 180 18.56 -4.39 0.34
C GLU A 180 18.89 -5.01 1.70
N LEU A 181 18.69 -4.28 2.80
CA LEU A 181 18.94 -4.79 4.16
C LEU A 181 17.88 -5.80 4.61
N THR A 182 16.61 -5.52 4.32
CA THR A 182 15.47 -6.35 4.76
C THR A 182 15.19 -7.54 3.85
N LYS A 183 15.71 -7.52 2.62
CA LYS A 183 15.44 -8.49 1.55
C LYS A 183 13.96 -8.58 1.16
N LEU A 184 13.16 -7.59 1.53
CA LEU A 184 11.75 -7.49 1.17
C LEU A 184 11.59 -6.95 -0.27
N PRO A 185 10.52 -7.35 -0.99
CA PRO A 185 10.18 -6.75 -2.27
C PRO A 185 9.75 -5.28 -2.11
N LEU A 186 9.77 -4.52 -3.21
CA LEU A 186 9.37 -3.12 -3.22
C LEU A 186 7.90 -2.94 -3.64
N PHE A 187 7.19 -2.01 -3.00
CA PHE A 187 5.87 -1.52 -3.34
C PHE A 187 5.99 -0.07 -3.84
N LEU A 188 5.94 0.09 -5.16
CA LEU A 188 6.51 1.24 -5.87
C LEU A 188 5.45 2.18 -6.46
N HIS A 189 5.55 3.46 -6.15
CA HIS A 189 4.73 4.54 -6.71
C HIS A 189 5.41 5.18 -7.91
N ASN A 190 4.68 5.34 -9.02
CA ASN A 190 5.15 6.08 -10.18
C ASN A 190 4.03 6.94 -10.77
N ARG A 191 4.22 8.26 -10.80
CA ARG A 191 3.27 9.21 -11.41
C ARG A 191 3.98 10.35 -12.13
N ASN A 192 3.80 10.38 -13.46
CA ASN A 192 4.23 11.47 -14.35
C ASN A 192 5.72 11.85 -14.22
N THR A 193 6.60 10.86 -14.07
CA THR A 193 7.99 11.12 -13.66
C THR A 193 8.94 11.40 -14.82
N GLY A 194 8.44 11.46 -16.06
CA GLY A 194 9.24 11.77 -17.25
C GLY A 194 10.45 10.85 -17.50
N GLY A 195 10.40 9.59 -17.04
CA GLY A 195 11.49 8.62 -17.16
C GLY A 195 12.42 8.50 -15.94
N ASP A 196 12.42 9.46 -15.02
CA ASP A 196 13.32 9.42 -13.85
C ASP A 196 13.08 8.19 -12.97
N PHE A 197 11.82 7.75 -12.83
CA PHE A 197 11.49 6.52 -12.11
C PHE A 197 12.15 5.29 -12.74
N TYR A 198 12.06 5.17 -14.07
CA TYR A 198 12.69 4.07 -14.80
C TYR A 198 14.22 4.08 -14.62
N ASP A 199 14.84 5.26 -14.72
CA ASP A 199 16.29 5.40 -14.56
C ASP A 199 16.74 5.01 -13.14
N MET A 200 15.98 5.42 -12.12
CA MET A 200 16.23 5.05 -10.72
C MET A 200 16.11 3.54 -10.49
N ILE A 201 15.05 2.91 -11.01
CA ILE A 201 14.86 1.46 -10.92
C ILE A 201 15.98 0.72 -11.65
N SER A 202 16.29 1.12 -12.88
CA SER A 202 17.32 0.49 -13.70
C SER A 202 18.70 0.56 -13.03
N LYS A 203 19.07 1.75 -12.52
CA LYS A 203 20.32 1.97 -11.79
C LYS A 203 20.43 1.10 -10.54
N ASN A 204 19.32 0.88 -9.82
CA ASN A 204 19.30 0.14 -8.57
C ASN A 204 18.84 -1.32 -8.71
N ARG A 205 18.66 -1.83 -9.94
CA ARG A 205 17.99 -3.12 -10.17
C ARG A 205 18.64 -4.29 -9.45
N SER A 206 19.96 -4.29 -9.29
CA SER A 206 20.70 -5.34 -8.59
C SER A 206 20.54 -5.35 -7.06
N ARG A 207 19.94 -4.30 -6.48
CA ARG A 207 19.85 -4.11 -5.02
C ARG A 207 18.61 -4.72 -4.38
N PHE A 208 17.62 -5.12 -5.17
CA PHE A 208 16.38 -5.71 -4.70
C PHE A 208 15.96 -6.89 -5.60
N SER A 209 15.17 -7.82 -5.06
CA SER A 209 14.77 -9.03 -5.78
C SER A 209 13.63 -8.75 -6.75
N ASN A 210 12.48 -8.32 -6.20
CA ASN A 210 11.23 -8.10 -6.89
C ASN A 210 10.58 -6.79 -6.43
N GLY A 211 9.64 -6.28 -7.22
CA GLY A 211 8.78 -5.18 -6.80
C GLY A 211 7.52 -5.11 -7.65
N VAL A 212 6.51 -4.40 -7.15
CA VAL A 212 5.29 -4.08 -7.88
C VAL A 212 5.17 -2.58 -8.03
N VAL A 213 4.92 -2.11 -9.25
CA VAL A 213 4.52 -0.72 -9.52
C VAL A 213 3.01 -0.65 -9.32
N HIS A 214 2.58 -0.09 -8.19
CA HIS A 214 1.16 -0.08 -7.84
C HIS A 214 0.46 1.12 -8.51
N SER A 215 -0.86 0.96 -8.72
CA SER A 215 -1.72 1.99 -9.32
C SER A 215 -1.12 2.58 -10.61
N PHE A 216 -0.60 1.71 -11.48
CA PHE A 216 0.07 2.14 -12.70
C PHE A 216 -0.93 2.83 -13.64
N THR A 217 -0.62 4.07 -14.03
CA THR A 217 -1.43 4.87 -14.96
C THR A 217 -0.63 5.37 -16.16
N GLY A 218 0.57 4.84 -16.39
CA GLY A 218 1.43 5.21 -17.52
C GLY A 218 1.00 4.54 -18.82
N GLU A 219 1.76 4.79 -19.88
CA GLU A 219 1.53 4.22 -21.20
C GLU A 219 2.06 2.78 -21.29
N LYS A 220 1.53 2.03 -22.27
CA LYS A 220 1.90 0.62 -22.49
C LYS A 220 3.41 0.42 -22.68
N GLU A 221 4.08 1.34 -23.35
CA GLU A 221 5.52 1.28 -23.60
C GLU A 221 6.33 1.40 -22.31
N GLU A 222 5.89 2.22 -21.35
CA GLU A 222 6.51 2.32 -20.04
C GLU A 222 6.27 1.04 -19.22
N MET A 223 5.04 0.53 -19.25
CA MET A 223 4.69 -0.74 -18.60
C MET A 223 5.59 -1.88 -19.08
N LEU A 224 5.77 -2.04 -20.39
CA LEU A 224 6.60 -3.11 -20.97
C LEU A 224 8.06 -3.01 -20.51
N LYS A 225 8.63 -1.79 -20.48
CA LYS A 225 9.98 -1.56 -19.98
C LYS A 225 10.13 -1.95 -18.51
N LEU A 226 9.14 -1.66 -17.67
CA LEU A 226 9.14 -2.03 -16.26
C LEU A 226 9.03 -3.55 -16.05
N VAL A 227 8.23 -4.24 -16.88
CA VAL A 227 8.12 -5.70 -16.90
C VAL A 227 9.42 -6.36 -17.37
N GLU A 228 10.11 -5.78 -18.36
CA GLU A 228 11.44 -6.24 -18.80
C GLU A 228 12.49 -6.13 -17.69
N LEU A 229 12.35 -5.13 -16.81
CA LEU A 229 13.13 -5.04 -15.57
C LEU A 229 12.66 -6.03 -14.49
N GLY A 230 11.70 -6.91 -14.77
CA GLY A 230 11.21 -7.93 -13.84
C GLY A 230 10.33 -7.38 -12.72
N LEU A 231 9.69 -6.23 -12.93
CA LEU A 231 8.69 -5.70 -12.01
C LEU A 231 7.28 -6.22 -12.37
N TYR A 232 6.45 -6.37 -11.35
CA TYR A 232 5.01 -6.59 -11.51
C TYR A 232 4.30 -5.25 -11.67
N ILE A 233 3.16 -5.26 -12.35
CA ILE A 233 2.31 -4.07 -12.54
C ILE A 233 0.99 -4.30 -11.81
N GLY A 234 0.68 -3.41 -10.87
CA GLY A 234 -0.63 -3.32 -10.23
C GLY A 234 -1.48 -2.33 -11.02
N GLU A 235 -2.33 -2.82 -11.92
CA GLU A 235 -3.22 -1.97 -12.70
C GLU A 235 -4.54 -1.70 -11.96
N LEU A 236 -5.02 -0.47 -12.11
CA LEU A 236 -6.45 -0.17 -11.96
C LEU A 236 -7.10 -0.61 -13.27
N LEU A 237 -7.92 -1.67 -13.23
CA LEU A 237 -8.78 -2.00 -14.36
C LEU A 237 -9.64 -0.77 -14.67
N LYS A 238 -9.33 -0.10 -15.78
CA LYS A 238 -10.19 0.91 -16.38
C LYS A 238 -11.03 0.16 -17.41
N ASP A 239 -12.34 0.13 -17.17
CA ASP A 239 -13.33 -0.38 -18.13
C ASP A 239 -13.27 0.39 -19.47
#